data_AF-A0A377AN38-F1
#
_entry.id   AF-A0A377AN38-F1
#
_cell.length_a   1.000
_cell.length_b   1.000
_cell.length_c   1.000
_cell.angle_alpha   90.00
_cell.angle_beta   90.00
_cell.angle_gamma   90.00
#
_symmetry.space_group_name_H-M   'P 1'
#
loop_
_entity.id
_entity.type
_entity.pdbx_description
1 polymer ?
#
loop_
_entity_poly.entity_id
_entity_poly.type
_entity_poly.pdbx_seq_one_letter_code
_entity_poly.pdbx_strand_id
1 'polypeptide(L)'
;MCGLILLFAETYAWIVLVLGYFQVVWPLNRQPVPLPKDMSLWPSVDIFVPTYNEDLNVVKNTIYASLGIDWPKDKLNIWILDDGR
;
A
#
# COMPACT_ATOMS: atom_id res chain seq x y z
N MET A 1 42.82 15.75 3.30
CA MET A 1 41.91 15.05 2.36
C MET A 1 40.78 14.35 3.09
N CYS A 2 41.04 13.37 3.97
CA CYS A 2 40.00 12.60 4.65
C CYS A 2 39.02 13.43 5.51
N GLY A 3 39.49 14.50 6.16
CA GLY A 3 38.63 15.39 6.94
C GLY A 3 37.59 16.16 6.13
N LEU A 4 37.91 16.55 4.89
CA LEU A 4 36.95 17.23 4.00
C LEU A 4 35.86 16.26 3.53
N ILE A 5 36.24 15.02 3.22
CA ILE A 5 35.30 13.96 2.83
C ILE A 5 34.34 13.66 3.99
N LEU A 6 34.87 13.57 5.22
CA LEU A 6 34.05 13.37 6.42
C LEU A 6 33.06 14.53 6.61
N LEU A 7 33.52 15.78 6.46
CA LEU A 7 32.67 16.96 6.57
C LEU A 7 31.54 16.99 5.52
N PHE A 8 31.83 16.60 4.27
CA PHE A 8 30.80 16.50 3.22
C PHE A 8 29.79 15.39 3.52
N ALA A 9 30.25 14.23 4.00
CA ALA A 9 29.37 13.13 4.37
C ALA A 9 28.44 13.52 5.54
N GLU A 10 28.98 14.21 6.55
CA GLU A 10 28.21 14.69 7.70
C GLU A 10 27.20 15.78 7.29
N THR A 11 27.61 16.75 6.47
CA THR A 11 26.71 17.80 5.96
C THR A 11 25.58 17.20 5.13
N TYR A 12 25.87 16.19 4.31
CA TYR A 12 24.85 15.46 3.55
C TYR A 12 23.86 14.76 4.48
N ALA A 13 24.35 14.08 5.52
CA ALA A 13 23.49 13.43 6.51
C ALA A 13 22.57 14.44 7.23
N TRP A 14 23.10 15.61 7.61
CA TRP A 14 22.31 16.69 8.21
C TRP A 14 21.23 17.21 7.26
N ILE A 15 21.55 17.42 5.99
CA ILE A 15 20.58 17.89 4.99
C ILE A 15 19.44 16.86 4.83
N VAL A 16 19.79 15.58 4.64
CA VAL A 16 18.80 14.51 4.50
C VAL A 16 17.93 14.40 5.75
N LEU A 17 18.53 14.52 6.94
CA LEU A 17 17.81 14.48 8.21
C LEU A 17 16.80 15.64 8.32
N VAL A 18 17.22 16.86 8.00
CA VAL A 18 16.34 18.05 8.03
C VAL A 18 15.19 17.91 7.02
N LEU A 19 15.48 17.43 5.81
CA LEU A 19 14.45 17.18 4.80
C LEU A 19 13.47 16.07 5.25
N GLY A 20 13.98 15.00 5.86
CA GLY A 20 13.16 13.94 6.43
C GLY A 20 12.24 14.45 7.53
N TYR A 21 12.74 15.31 8.43
CA TYR A 21 11.89 15.96 9.43
C TYR A 21 10.82 16.83 8.77
N PHE A 22 11.20 17.66 7.79
CA PHE A 22 10.26 18.52 7.07
C PHE A 22 9.11 17.73 6.40
N GLN A 23 9.41 16.56 5.82
CA GLN A 23 8.39 15.67 5.25
C GLN A 23 7.39 15.16 6.30
N VAL A 24 7.84 14.97 7.55
CA VAL A 24 7.04 14.39 8.63
C VAL A 24 6.45 15.47 9.57
N VAL A 25 6.75 16.76 9.37
CA VAL A 25 6.24 17.86 10.22
C VAL A 25 4.71 17.87 10.34
N TRP A 26 4.00 17.45 9.29
CA TRP A 26 2.54 17.45 9.28
C TRP A 26 1.96 16.07 8.93
N PRO A 27 1.88 15.15 9.90
CA PRO A 27 1.25 13.86 9.66
C PRO A 27 -0.26 14.05 9.47
N LEU A 28 -0.76 13.64 8.31
CA LEU A 28 -2.18 13.73 8.01
C LEU A 28 -2.95 12.57 8.65
N ASN A 29 -3.51 12.81 9.83
CA ASN A 29 -4.35 11.82 10.53
C ASN A 29 -5.77 11.81 9.96
N ARG A 30 -6.00 11.04 8.89
CA ARG A 30 -7.35 10.80 8.36
C ARG A 30 -8.06 9.72 9.17
N GLN A 31 -9.17 10.09 9.79
CA GLN A 31 -10.08 9.12 10.40
C GLN A 31 -10.86 8.38 9.31
N PRO A 32 -11.14 7.07 9.48
CA PRO A 32 -12.00 6.34 8.57
C PRO A 32 -13.41 6.95 8.60
N VAL A 33 -13.93 7.31 7.42
CA VAL A 33 -15.29 7.84 7.29
C VAL A 33 -16.25 6.65 7.13
N PRO A 34 -17.35 6.59 7.90
CA PRO A 34 -18.31 5.50 7.76
C PRO A 34 -18.97 5.56 6.37
N LEU A 35 -19.14 4.39 5.76
CA LEU A 35 -19.86 4.26 4.51
C LEU A 35 -21.36 4.56 4.71
N PRO A 36 -22.08 5.00 3.66
CA PRO A 36 -23.52 5.15 3.70
C PRO A 36 -24.19 3.84 4.13
N LYS A 37 -25.26 3.95 4.92
CA LYS A 37 -26.05 2.78 5.38
C LYS A 37 -26.67 2.00 4.21
N ASP A 38 -26.93 2.68 3.09
CA ASP A 38 -27.46 2.07 1.88
C ASP A 38 -26.32 1.50 1.03
N MET A 39 -26.30 0.17 0.90
CA MET A 39 -25.34 -0.59 0.10
C MET A 39 -25.50 -0.34 -1.41
N SER A 40 -26.64 0.21 -1.86
CA SER A 40 -26.86 0.57 -3.26
C SER A 40 -25.93 1.71 -3.71
N LEU A 41 -25.54 2.59 -2.78
CA LEU A 41 -24.63 3.71 -3.02
C LEU A 41 -23.15 3.31 -3.01
N TRP A 42 -22.85 2.07 -2.62
CA TRP A 42 -21.47 1.61 -2.53
C TRP A 42 -20.88 1.47 -3.94
N PRO A 43 -19.61 1.85 -4.14
CA PRO A 43 -18.96 1.72 -5.43
C PRO A 43 -18.73 0.25 -5.80
N SER A 44 -18.55 -0.02 -7.09
CA SER A 44 -17.94 -1.29 -7.51
C SER A 44 -16.44 -1.27 -7.20
N VAL A 45 -15.92 -2.38 -6.70
CA VAL A 45 -14.53 -2.55 -6.26
C VAL A 45 -13.92 -3.72 -7.03
N ASP A 46 -12.79 -3.43 -7.68
CA ASP A 46 -11.94 -4.43 -8.32
C ASP A 46 -10.71 -4.69 -7.45
N ILE A 47 -10.50 -5.93 -7.03
CA ILE A 47 -9.34 -6.38 -6.26
C ILE A 47 -8.38 -7.07 -7.22
N PHE A 48 -7.17 -6.53 -7.35
CA PHE A 48 -6.11 -7.10 -8.17
C PHE A 48 -5.10 -7.83 -7.28
N VAL A 49 -4.87 -9.11 -7.56
CA VAL A 49 -3.88 -9.94 -6.88
C VAL A 49 -2.76 -10.25 -7.89
N PRO A 50 -1.68 -9.46 -7.92
CA PRO A 50 -0.53 -9.74 -8.78
C PRO A 50 0.30 -10.90 -8.23
N THR A 51 0.72 -11.81 -9.10
CA THR A 51 1.54 -12.97 -8.81
C THR A 51 2.57 -13.18 -9.93
N TYR A 52 3.74 -13.69 -9.56
CA TYR A 52 4.80 -14.04 -10.50
C TYR A 52 5.36 -15.43 -10.23
N ASN A 53 5.95 -15.69 -9.06
CA ASN A 53 6.58 -16.98 -8.77
C ASN A 53 6.34 -17.44 -7.33
N GLU A 54 5.26 -16.94 -6.72
CA GLU A 54 4.80 -17.31 -5.41
C GLU A 54 4.16 -18.71 -5.43
N ASP A 55 4.31 -19.46 -4.33
CA ASP A 55 3.63 -20.75 -4.18
C ASP A 55 2.11 -20.55 -4.21
N LEU A 56 1.41 -21.39 -4.96
CA LEU A 56 -0.06 -21.41 -5.06
C LEU A 56 -0.75 -21.42 -3.69
N ASN A 57 -0.13 -22.00 -2.65
CA ASN A 57 -0.66 -21.97 -1.30
C ASN A 57 -0.74 -20.56 -0.70
N VAL A 58 0.23 -19.69 -1.02
CA VAL A 58 0.25 -18.29 -0.59
C VAL A 58 -0.78 -17.46 -1.36
N VAL A 59 -0.87 -17.69 -2.68
CA VAL A 59 -1.83 -16.99 -3.55
C VAL A 59 -3.26 -17.35 -3.16
N LYS A 60 -3.55 -18.64 -2.92
CA LYS A 60 -4.88 -19.12 -2.48
C LYS A 60 -5.36 -18.44 -1.20
N ASN A 61 -4.50 -18.29 -0.20
CA ASN A 61 -4.88 -17.62 1.05
C ASN A 61 -5.32 -16.17 0.82
N THR A 62 -4.62 -15.45 -0.05
CA THR A 62 -4.96 -14.06 -0.41
C THR A 62 -6.28 -13.99 -1.17
N ILE A 63 -6.54 -14.94 -2.06
CA ILE A 63 -7.82 -15.04 -2.78
C ILE A 63 -8.96 -15.34 -1.81
N TYR A 64 -8.80 -16.30 -0.89
CA TYR A 64 -9.83 -16.63 0.09
C TYR A 64 -10.12 -15.46 1.04
N ALA A 65 -9.09 -14.74 1.47
CA ALA A 65 -9.25 -13.52 2.24
C ALA A 65 -10.02 -12.46 1.45
N SER A 66 -9.71 -12.28 0.17
CA SER A 66 -10.40 -11.32 -0.72
C SER A 66 -11.87 -11.69 -0.93
N LEU A 67 -12.18 -12.98 -1.06
CA LEU A 67 -13.55 -13.49 -1.14
C LEU A 67 -14.32 -13.33 0.18
N GLY A 68 -13.61 -13.22 1.32
CA GLY A 68 -14.19 -13.03 2.65
C GLY A 68 -14.49 -11.57 3.02
N ILE A 69 -14.22 -10.60 2.14
CA ILE A 69 -14.47 -9.18 2.42
C ILE A 69 -15.98 -8.91 2.51
N ASP A 70 -16.36 -8.11 3.51
CA ASP A 70 -17.73 -7.62 3.73
C ASP A 70 -18.13 -6.56 2.69
N TRP A 71 -18.30 -7.00 1.44
CA TRP A 71 -18.78 -6.19 0.31
C TRP A 71 -19.89 -6.90 -0.46
N PRO A 72 -20.86 -6.17 -1.04
CA PRO A 72 -21.86 -6.75 -1.94
C PRO A 72 -21.20 -7.52 -3.08
N LYS A 73 -21.60 -8.78 -3.27
CA LYS A 73 -20.98 -9.71 -4.25
C LYS A 73 -21.20 -9.29 -5.69
N ASP A 74 -22.26 -8.55 -5.97
CA ASP A 74 -22.59 -7.96 -7.27
C ASP A 74 -21.67 -6.78 -7.65
N LYS A 75 -20.95 -6.22 -6.68
CA LYS A 75 -20.06 -5.06 -6.84
C LYS A 75 -18.60 -5.38 -6.58
N LEU A 76 -18.27 -6.65 -6.36
CA LEU A 76 -16.91 -7.09 -6.04
C LEU A 76 -16.39 -7.98 -7.16
N ASN A 77 -15.36 -7.54 -7.85
CA ASN A 77 -14.62 -8.37 -8.81
C ASN A 77 -13.22 -8.63 -8.29
N ILE A 78 -12.73 -9.85 -8.46
CA ILE A 78 -11.40 -10.26 -8.03
C ILE A 78 -10.65 -10.77 -9.25
N TRP A 79 -9.50 -10.15 -9.53
CA TRP A 79 -8.66 -10.40 -10.69
C TRP A 79 -7.32 -10.95 -10.22
N ILE A 80 -6.92 -12.09 -10.80
CA ILE A 80 -5.59 -12.67 -10.59
C ILE A 80 -4.74 -12.22 -11.79
N LEU A 81 -3.67 -11.49 -11.51
CA LEU A 81 -2.73 -11.00 -12.53
C LEU A 81 -1.48 -11.86 -12.45
N ASP A 82 -1.43 -12.90 -13.27
CA ASP A 82 -0.30 -13.82 -13.32
C ASP A 82 0.65 -13.42 -14.46
N ASP A 83 1.78 -12.82 -14.08
CA ASP A 83 2.85 -12.42 -15.00
C ASP A 83 3.90 -13.53 -15.19
N GLY A 84 3.77 -14.65 -14.48
CA GLY A 84 4.79 -15.69 -14.35
C GLY A 84 4.39 -17.05 -14.90
N ARG A 85 3.96 -17.11 -16.17
CA ARG A 85 3.75 -18.32 -17.00
C ARG A 85 2.94 -19.49 -16.39
#